data_AF-A0A385YT99-F1
#
_entry.id   AF-A0A385YT99-F1
#
_cell.length_a   1.000
_cell.length_b   1.000
_cell.length_c   1.000
_cell.angle_alpha   90.00
_cell.angle_beta   90.00
_cell.angle_gamma   90.00
#
_symmetry.space_group_name_H-M   'P 1'
#
loop_
_entity.id
_entity.type
_entity.pdbx_description
1 polymer ?
#
loop_
_entity_poly.entity_id
_entity_poly.type
_entity_poly.pdbx_seq_one_letter_code
_entity_poly.pdbx_strand_id
1 'polypeptide(L)'
;MGDKFRIHPLLVTFFMYLLLTEQYAFYSLYIVTLLVHESGHVLFAKLCRIPIRSCVFHLYGAELDLYYFQSVGKWKKSLTILGGPLFTLVFIFVIYPLEFLGQSELMKLQVSFLLINLLPFFPLDGGQMIRLFLTEHGQNRWSVISIFVPILCITLSFVPIPLKFFFLFVAIQNLKRWQFRKYEASFNKFMQSRLTV
;
A
#
# COMPACT_ATOMS: atom_id res chain seq x y z
N MET A 1 21.22 -14.30 -0.81
CA MET A 1 21.11 -13.02 -0.07
C MET A 1 19.77 -13.03 0.63
N GLY A 2 19.75 -13.15 1.96
CA GLY A 2 18.50 -13.33 2.70
C GLY A 2 17.68 -12.04 2.71
N ASP A 3 16.43 -12.14 2.27
CA ASP A 3 15.44 -11.06 2.36
C ASP A 3 15.33 -10.63 3.83
N LYS A 4 15.61 -9.35 4.12
CA LYS A 4 15.51 -8.82 5.49
C LYS A 4 14.06 -8.41 5.75
N PHE A 5 13.32 -9.28 6.42
CA PHE A 5 12.00 -8.96 6.96
C PHE A 5 12.16 -8.16 8.26
N ARG A 6 11.49 -7.01 8.34
CA ARG A 6 11.45 -6.19 9.56
C ARG A 6 10.01 -5.91 9.93
N ILE A 7 9.71 -6.01 11.21
CA ILE A 7 8.40 -5.69 11.77
C ILE A 7 8.50 -4.31 12.40
N HIS A 8 7.61 -3.40 12.01
CA HIS A 8 7.57 -2.07 12.62
C HIS A 8 7.08 -2.17 14.09
N PRO A 9 7.70 -1.46 15.07
CA PRO A 9 7.31 -1.54 16.49
C PRO A 9 5.82 -1.30 16.76
N LEU A 10 5.18 -0.44 15.96
CA LEU A 10 3.72 -0.19 16.03
C LEU A 10 2.88 -1.46 15.84
N LEU A 11 3.33 -2.41 15.02
CA LEU A 11 2.65 -3.68 14.84
C LEU A 11 2.64 -4.48 16.16
N VAL A 12 3.75 -4.46 16.90
CA VAL A 12 3.89 -5.14 18.19
C VAL A 12 2.99 -4.47 19.24
N THR A 13 2.95 -3.14 19.29
CA THR A 13 2.04 -2.41 20.18
C THR A 13 0.57 -2.67 19.85
N PHE A 14 0.23 -2.80 18.57
CA PHE A 14 -1.11 -3.20 18.15
C PHE A 14 -1.46 -4.60 18.63
N PHE A 15 -0.56 -5.60 18.44
CA PHE A 15 -0.74 -6.95 18.97
C PHE A 15 -1.00 -6.95 20.49
N MET A 16 -0.29 -6.12 21.25
CA MET A 16 -0.53 -5.95 22.70
C MET A 16 -1.92 -5.37 23.00
N TYR A 17 -2.41 -4.43 22.17
CA TYR A 17 -3.78 -3.91 22.28
C TYR A 17 -4.86 -4.97 21.91
N LEU A 18 -4.56 -5.87 20.97
CA LEU A 18 -5.48 -6.96 20.61
C LEU A 18 -5.73 -7.91 21.78
N LEU A 19 -4.68 -8.21 22.56
CA LEU A 19 -4.76 -9.02 23.77
C LEU A 19 -5.68 -8.42 24.85
N LEU A 20 -5.90 -7.10 24.82
CA LEU A 20 -6.70 -6.40 25.82
C LEU A 20 -8.17 -6.23 25.42
N THR A 21 -8.50 -6.36 24.13
CA THR A 21 -9.84 -6.05 23.59
C THR A 21 -10.68 -7.29 23.28
N GLU A 22 -10.13 -8.49 23.47
CA GLU A 22 -10.76 -9.80 23.21
C GLU A 22 -11.31 -10.02 21.78
N GLN A 23 -11.07 -9.10 20.84
CA GLN A 23 -11.54 -9.19 19.45
C GLN A 23 -10.59 -9.99 18.54
N TYR A 24 -10.02 -11.08 19.05
CA TYR A 24 -9.00 -11.89 18.36
C TYR A 24 -9.43 -12.34 16.96
N ALA A 25 -10.71 -12.74 16.82
CA ALA A 25 -11.26 -13.20 15.56
C ALA A 25 -11.18 -12.12 14.47
N PHE A 26 -11.68 -10.92 14.73
CA PHE A 26 -11.67 -9.83 13.74
C PHE A 26 -10.25 -9.46 13.30
N TYR A 27 -9.34 -9.31 14.26
CA TYR A 27 -7.96 -8.92 13.95
C TYR A 27 -7.18 -10.02 13.23
N SER A 28 -7.45 -11.29 13.52
CA SER A 28 -6.85 -12.40 12.76
C SER A 28 -7.27 -12.37 11.29
N LEU A 29 -8.55 -12.11 11.00
CA LEU A 29 -9.06 -11.96 9.64
C LEU A 29 -8.46 -10.72 8.94
N TYR A 30 -8.25 -9.63 9.68
CA TYR A 30 -7.57 -8.44 9.17
C TYR A 30 -6.11 -8.74 8.78
N ILE A 31 -5.37 -9.46 9.63
CA ILE A 31 -3.99 -9.86 9.32
C ILE A 31 -3.94 -10.77 8.09
N VAL A 32 -4.85 -11.75 8.00
CA VAL A 32 -4.98 -12.60 6.80
C VAL A 32 -5.24 -11.75 5.56
N THR A 33 -6.13 -10.77 5.66
CA THR A 33 -6.44 -9.83 4.57
C THR A 33 -5.20 -9.08 4.08
N LEU A 34 -4.44 -8.51 5.02
CA LEU A 34 -3.19 -7.81 4.72
C LEU A 34 -2.17 -8.75 4.08
N LEU A 35 -1.94 -9.93 4.68
CA LEU A 35 -0.95 -10.89 4.19
C LEU A 35 -1.27 -11.39 2.78
N VAL A 36 -2.53 -11.68 2.48
CA VAL A 36 -2.97 -12.06 1.13
C VAL A 36 -2.60 -10.96 0.15
N HIS A 37 -3.01 -9.72 0.39
CA HIS A 37 -2.70 -8.61 -0.51
C HIS A 37 -1.20 -8.40 -0.70
N GLU A 38 -0.43 -8.32 0.39
CA GLU A 38 1.02 -8.08 0.32
C GLU A 38 1.78 -9.22 -0.35
N SER A 39 1.31 -10.46 -0.18
CA SER A 39 1.88 -11.62 -0.88
C SER A 39 1.75 -11.49 -2.40
N GLY A 40 0.71 -10.82 -2.89
CA GLY A 40 0.54 -10.49 -4.31
C GLY A 40 1.65 -9.59 -4.84
N HIS A 41 1.99 -8.52 -4.12
CA HIS A 41 3.10 -7.65 -4.52
C HIS A 41 4.44 -8.40 -4.54
N VAL A 42 4.70 -9.22 -3.51
CA VAL A 42 5.93 -10.03 -3.43
C VAL A 42 5.99 -11.04 -4.59
N LEU A 43 4.88 -11.72 -4.88
CA LEU A 43 4.79 -12.69 -5.96
C LEU A 43 5.10 -12.02 -7.31
N PHE A 44 4.44 -10.90 -7.61
CA PHE A 44 4.63 -10.21 -8.89
C PHE A 44 6.02 -9.55 -9.01
N ALA A 45 6.60 -9.06 -7.91
CA ALA A 45 7.99 -8.60 -7.89
C ALA A 45 8.96 -9.74 -8.28
N LYS A 46 8.76 -10.94 -7.70
CA LYS A 46 9.55 -12.14 -8.01
C LYS A 46 9.34 -12.59 -9.47
N LEU A 47 8.10 -12.61 -9.96
CA LEU A 47 7.79 -12.93 -11.37
C LEU A 47 8.44 -11.94 -12.34
N CYS A 48 8.50 -10.66 -11.99
CA CYS A 48 9.18 -9.62 -12.78
C CYS A 48 10.71 -9.64 -12.67
N ARG A 49 11.26 -10.54 -11.83
CA ARG A 49 12.68 -10.66 -11.47
C ARG A 49 13.26 -9.37 -10.88
N ILE A 50 12.49 -8.70 -10.04
CA ILE A 50 12.93 -7.50 -9.32
C ILE A 50 13.47 -7.96 -7.95
N PRO A 51 14.74 -7.66 -7.59
CA PRO A 51 15.29 -8.06 -6.31
C PRO A 51 14.60 -7.30 -5.17
N ILE A 52 14.16 -8.03 -4.14
CA ILE A 52 13.59 -7.45 -2.93
C ILE A 52 14.72 -7.22 -1.93
N ARG A 53 14.91 -5.98 -1.48
CA ARG A 53 15.95 -5.63 -0.51
C ARG A 53 15.46 -5.77 0.92
N SER A 54 14.25 -5.30 1.19
CA SER A 54 13.56 -5.49 2.46
C SER A 54 12.05 -5.40 2.28
N CYS A 55 11.34 -6.09 3.16
CA CYS A 55 9.90 -5.96 3.32
C CYS A 55 9.64 -5.51 4.77
N VAL A 56 9.05 -4.32 4.93
CA VAL A 56 8.73 -3.74 6.24
C VAL A 56 7.21 -3.77 6.43
N PHE A 57 6.74 -4.57 7.37
CA PHE A 57 5.31 -4.65 7.68
C PHE A 57 4.87 -3.49 8.58
N HIS A 58 3.83 -2.79 8.15
CA HIS A 58 3.13 -1.74 8.87
C HIS A 58 1.68 -2.16 9.15
N LEU A 59 0.99 -1.38 10.00
CA LEU A 59 -0.43 -1.61 10.31
C LEU A 59 -1.37 -1.36 9.13
N TYR A 60 -0.91 -0.65 8.09
CA TYR A 60 -1.70 -0.28 6.93
C TYR A 60 -1.29 -1.04 5.65
N GLY A 61 -0.33 -1.96 5.74
CA GLY A 61 0.25 -2.67 4.59
C GLY A 61 1.73 -2.99 4.81
N ALA A 62 2.44 -3.39 3.76
CA ALA A 62 3.89 -3.57 3.79
C ALA A 62 4.60 -2.65 2.78
N GLU A 63 5.73 -2.09 3.19
CA GLU A 63 6.58 -1.31 2.29
C GLU A 63 7.69 -2.23 1.75
N LEU A 64 7.63 -2.49 0.45
CA LEU A 64 8.66 -3.26 -0.28
C LEU A 64 9.75 -2.31 -0.77
N ASP A 65 10.94 -2.40 -0.17
CA ASP A 65 12.15 -1.78 -0.72
C ASP A 65 12.67 -2.67 -1.85
N LEU A 66 12.42 -2.25 -3.08
CA LEU A 66 12.79 -2.97 -4.31
C LEU A 66 14.05 -2.37 -4.92
N TYR A 67 15.06 -3.22 -5.17
CA TYR A 67 16.34 -2.77 -5.68
C TYR A 67 16.19 -2.19 -7.09
N TYR A 68 16.77 -1.00 -7.31
CA TYR A 68 16.68 -0.27 -8.57
C TYR A 68 15.26 -0.08 -9.11
N PHE A 69 14.24 -0.05 -8.26
CA PHE A 69 12.86 0.06 -8.73
C PHE A 69 12.70 1.23 -9.71
N GLN A 70 13.37 2.36 -9.48
CA GLN A 70 13.33 3.53 -10.38
C GLN A 70 13.83 3.25 -11.81
N SER A 71 14.80 2.37 -12.03
CA SER A 71 15.32 2.04 -13.38
C SER A 71 14.57 0.90 -14.06
N VAL A 72 13.66 0.22 -13.35
CA VAL A 72 12.81 -0.82 -13.93
C VAL A 72 11.79 -0.21 -14.91
N GLY A 73 11.56 -0.88 -16.04
CA GLY A 73 10.59 -0.47 -17.04
C GLY A 73 9.17 -0.34 -16.46
N LYS A 74 8.41 0.63 -16.99
CA LYS A 74 7.05 0.96 -16.50
C LYS A 74 6.14 -0.26 -16.40
N TRP A 75 6.19 -1.16 -17.39
CA TRP A 75 5.39 -2.38 -17.40
C TRP A 75 5.60 -3.27 -16.16
N LYS A 76 6.85 -3.56 -15.81
CA LYS A 76 7.18 -4.39 -14.64
C LYS A 76 6.80 -3.71 -13.32
N LYS A 77 6.94 -2.38 -13.25
CA LYS A 77 6.46 -1.58 -12.11
C LYS A 77 4.95 -1.71 -11.96
N SER A 78 4.20 -1.52 -13.05
CA SER A 78 2.74 -1.66 -13.05
C SER A 78 2.30 -3.05 -12.60
N LEU A 79 2.92 -4.11 -13.12
CA LEU A 79 2.63 -5.48 -12.69
C LEU A 79 2.90 -5.70 -11.20
N THR A 80 3.98 -5.14 -10.68
CA THR A 80 4.32 -5.27 -9.26
C THR A 80 3.33 -4.52 -8.36
N ILE A 81 2.93 -3.31 -8.75
CA ILE A 81 1.93 -2.51 -8.01
C ILE A 81 0.54 -3.16 -8.11
N LEU A 82 0.16 -3.69 -9.28
CA LEU A 82 -1.11 -4.39 -9.42
C LEU A 82 -1.11 -5.80 -8.80
N GLY A 83 0.06 -6.31 -8.43
CA GLY A 83 0.21 -7.65 -7.86
C GLY A 83 -0.65 -7.88 -6.63
N GLY A 84 -0.70 -6.90 -5.71
CA GLY A 84 -1.56 -6.98 -4.53
C GLY A 84 -3.04 -7.03 -4.87
N PRO A 85 -3.59 -6.01 -5.56
CA PRO A 85 -4.99 -5.99 -5.98
C PRO A 85 -5.42 -7.23 -6.79
N LEU A 86 -4.60 -7.69 -7.74
CA LEU A 86 -4.89 -8.86 -8.55
C LEU A 86 -4.92 -10.15 -7.72
N PHE A 87 -3.96 -10.31 -6.81
CA PHE A 87 -3.91 -11.50 -5.96
C PHE A 87 -5.07 -11.52 -4.96
N THR A 88 -5.42 -10.38 -4.38
CA THR A 88 -6.62 -10.23 -3.53
C THR A 88 -7.89 -10.58 -4.30
N LEU A 89 -8.01 -10.13 -5.55
CA LEU A 89 -9.15 -10.46 -6.42
C LEU A 89 -9.25 -11.98 -6.65
N VAL A 90 -8.14 -12.62 -7.03
CA VAL A 90 -8.08 -14.08 -7.22
C VAL A 90 -8.45 -14.81 -5.93
N PHE A 91 -7.93 -14.36 -4.79
CA PHE A 91 -8.25 -14.95 -3.49
C PHE A 91 -9.74 -14.87 -3.17
N ILE A 92 -10.40 -13.72 -3.43
CA ILE A 92 -11.85 -13.58 -3.25
C ILE A 92 -12.61 -14.60 -4.11
N PHE A 93 -12.24 -14.78 -5.38
CA PHE A 93 -12.88 -15.76 -6.25
C PHE A 93 -12.70 -17.20 -5.77
N VAL A 94 -11.53 -17.54 -5.21
CA VAL A 94 -11.24 -18.88 -4.68
C VAL A 94 -12.00 -19.16 -3.39
N ILE A 95 -12.16 -18.16 -2.53
CA ILE A 95 -12.87 -18.28 -1.24
C ILE A 95 -14.39 -18.23 -1.40
N TYR A 96 -14.90 -17.54 -2.43
CA TYR A 96 -16.33 -17.39 -2.67
C TYR A 96 -17.15 -18.70 -2.60
N PRO A 97 -16.74 -19.81 -3.25
CA PRO A 97 -17.50 -21.07 -3.19
C PRO A 97 -17.26 -21.89 -1.91
N LEU A 98 -16.36 -21.49 -1.01
CA LEU A 98 -15.99 -22.28 0.17
C LEU A 98 -16.76 -21.83 1.41
N GLU A 99 -17.58 -22.69 1.99
CA GLU A 99 -18.32 -22.37 3.21
C GLU A 99 -17.51 -22.71 4.47
N PHE A 100 -17.26 -21.69 5.30
CA PHE A 100 -16.62 -21.87 6.62
C PHE A 100 -16.96 -20.71 7.57
N LEU A 101 -16.71 -20.94 8.87
CA LEU A 101 -16.94 -19.95 9.92
C LEU A 101 -16.10 -18.68 9.67
N GLY A 102 -16.76 -17.52 9.56
CA GLY A 102 -16.09 -16.24 9.34
C GLY A 102 -15.80 -15.90 7.87
N GLN A 103 -16.23 -16.73 6.91
CA GLN A 103 -16.08 -16.47 5.48
C GLN A 103 -16.69 -15.11 5.09
N SER A 104 -17.91 -14.79 5.56
CA SER A 104 -18.59 -13.53 5.25
C SER A 104 -17.80 -12.31 5.69
N GLU A 105 -17.20 -12.36 6.88
CA GLU A 105 -16.40 -11.26 7.43
C GLU A 105 -15.05 -11.16 6.72
N LEU A 106 -14.40 -12.29 6.42
CA LEU A 106 -13.19 -12.30 5.62
C LEU A 106 -13.43 -11.71 4.22
N MET A 107 -14.52 -12.09 3.55
CA MET A 107 -14.89 -11.53 2.25
C MET A 107 -15.12 -10.03 2.31
N LYS A 108 -15.88 -9.54 3.30
CA LYS A 108 -16.10 -8.10 3.50
C LYS A 108 -14.78 -7.36 3.71
N LEU A 109 -13.86 -7.92 4.50
CA LEU A 109 -12.55 -7.33 4.74
C LEU A 109 -11.70 -7.31 3.47
N GLN A 110 -11.63 -8.42 2.73
CA GLN A 110 -10.87 -8.51 1.47
C GLN A 110 -11.37 -7.53 0.42
N VAL A 111 -12.70 -7.45 0.21
CA VAL A 111 -13.31 -6.51 -0.72
C VAL A 111 -13.07 -5.07 -0.28
N SER A 112 -13.26 -4.77 1.01
CA SER A 112 -13.06 -3.41 1.54
C SER A 112 -11.60 -2.98 1.41
N PHE A 113 -10.66 -3.88 1.72
CA PHE A 113 -9.22 -3.61 1.62
C PHE A 113 -8.78 -3.42 0.18
N LEU A 114 -9.31 -4.22 -0.76
CA LEU A 114 -9.10 -4.06 -2.19
C LEU A 114 -9.58 -2.69 -2.68
N LEU A 115 -10.82 -2.31 -2.35
CA LEU A 115 -11.40 -1.03 -2.77
C LEU A 115 -10.61 0.16 -2.21
N ILE A 116 -10.19 0.08 -0.95
CA ILE A 116 -9.35 1.11 -0.33
C ILE A 116 -8.00 1.21 -1.05
N ASN A 117 -7.32 0.09 -1.33
CA ASN A 117 -6.02 0.13 -2.00
C ASN A 117 -6.10 0.60 -3.46
N LEU A 118 -7.25 0.47 -4.11
CA LEU A 118 -7.49 1.01 -5.45
C LEU A 118 -7.82 2.50 -5.47
N LEU A 119 -8.03 3.14 -4.30
CA LEU A 119 -8.23 4.58 -4.25
C LEU A 119 -7.01 5.31 -4.83
N PRO A 120 -7.23 6.45 -5.50
CA PRO A 120 -6.18 7.10 -6.28
C PRO A 120 -5.16 7.87 -5.42
N PHE A 121 -5.11 7.67 -4.09
CA PHE A 121 -4.25 8.44 -3.19
C PHE A 121 -2.95 7.72 -2.86
N PHE A 122 -1.84 8.44 -2.70
CA PHE A 122 -0.62 7.85 -2.11
C PHE A 122 -0.84 7.62 -0.60
N PRO A 123 -0.31 6.58 0.07
CA PRO A 123 0.56 5.51 -0.43
C PRO A 123 -0.13 4.32 -1.11
N LEU A 124 -1.46 4.38 -1.31
CA LEU A 124 -2.26 3.27 -1.83
C LEU A 124 -1.87 2.90 -3.26
N ASP A 125 -2.11 1.65 -3.65
CA ASP A 125 -1.72 1.09 -4.95
C ASP A 125 -2.30 1.85 -6.14
N GLY A 126 -3.55 2.28 -6.05
CA GLY A 126 -4.20 3.10 -7.07
C GLY A 126 -3.48 4.43 -7.30
N GLY A 127 -3.06 5.09 -6.22
CA GLY A 127 -2.26 6.31 -6.29
C GLY A 127 -0.85 6.08 -6.83
N GLN A 128 -0.22 4.96 -6.46
CA GLN A 128 1.08 4.57 -7.01
C GLN A 128 1.00 4.31 -8.52
N MET A 129 -0.07 3.64 -8.98
CA MET A 129 -0.34 3.40 -10.39
C MET A 129 -0.54 4.69 -11.17
N ILE A 130 -1.41 5.59 -10.71
CA ILE A 130 -1.65 6.87 -11.38
C ILE A 130 -0.33 7.64 -11.53
N ARG A 131 0.45 7.73 -10.44
CA ARG A 131 1.73 8.45 -10.46
C ARG A 131 2.70 7.91 -11.51
N LEU A 132 2.75 6.60 -11.71
CA LEU A 132 3.65 5.96 -12.67
C LEU A 132 3.41 6.41 -14.13
N PHE A 133 2.17 6.77 -14.46
CA PHE A 133 1.79 7.22 -15.80
C PHE A 133 1.81 8.74 -15.97
N LEU A 134 1.91 9.51 -14.88
CA LEU A 134 1.98 10.97 -14.94
C LEU A 134 3.40 11.49 -15.21
N THR A 135 3.48 12.57 -15.99
CA THR A 135 4.69 13.38 -16.16
C THR A 135 5.08 14.07 -14.85
N GLU A 136 6.30 14.57 -14.69
CA GLU A 136 6.73 15.27 -13.46
C GLU A 136 5.78 16.41 -13.07
N HIS A 137 5.32 17.20 -14.04
CA HIS A 137 4.33 18.25 -13.83
C HIS A 137 2.96 17.69 -13.41
N GLY A 138 2.52 16.60 -14.04
CA GLY A 138 1.31 15.88 -13.65
C GLY A 138 1.38 15.31 -12.24
N GLN A 139 2.52 14.73 -11.85
CA GLN A 139 2.74 14.19 -10.50
C GLN A 139 2.67 15.28 -9.43
N ASN A 140 3.20 16.48 -9.71
CA ASN A 140 3.08 17.61 -8.78
C ASN A 140 1.63 18.02 -8.58
N ARG A 141 0.84 18.14 -9.66
CA ARG A 141 -0.60 18.44 -9.57
C ARG A 141 -1.36 17.35 -8.82
N TRP A 142 -1.08 16.08 -9.15
CA TRP A 142 -1.71 14.94 -8.50
C TRP A 142 -1.40 14.86 -7.01
N SER A 143 -0.17 15.17 -6.60
CA SER A 143 0.22 15.21 -5.19
C SER A 143 -0.56 16.25 -4.41
N VAL A 144 -0.87 17.41 -5.03
CA VAL A 144 -1.69 18.44 -4.40
C VAL A 144 -3.14 17.97 -4.26
N ILE A 145 -3.73 17.41 -5.32
CA ILE A 145 -5.09 16.84 -5.29
C ILE A 145 -5.19 15.74 -4.21
N SER A 146 -4.17 14.89 -4.11
CA SER A 146 -4.12 13.79 -3.14
C SER A 146 -3.95 14.25 -1.68
N ILE A 147 -3.65 15.53 -1.44
CA ILE A 147 -3.70 16.15 -0.10
C ILE A 147 -5.08 16.76 0.15
N PHE A 148 -5.59 17.53 -0.82
CA PHE A 148 -6.83 18.29 -0.64
C PHE A 148 -8.06 17.39 -0.53
N VAL A 149 -8.17 16.33 -1.34
CA VAL A 149 -9.37 15.48 -1.35
C VAL A 149 -9.56 14.76 -0.01
N PRO A 150 -8.54 14.11 0.59
CA PRO A 150 -8.69 13.55 1.94
C PRO A 150 -9.03 14.60 3.02
N ILE A 151 -8.47 15.82 2.94
CA ILE A 151 -8.82 16.91 3.88
C ILE A 151 -10.29 17.29 3.76
N LEU A 152 -10.80 17.43 2.54
CA LEU A 152 -12.22 17.70 2.29
C LEU A 152 -13.09 16.57 2.88
N CYS A 153 -12.71 15.31 2.66
CA CYS A 153 -13.44 14.16 3.23
C CYS A 153 -13.53 14.19 4.76
N ILE A 154 -12.52 14.71 5.46
CA ILE A 154 -12.54 14.85 6.93
C ILE A 154 -13.62 15.84 7.38
N THR A 155 -13.83 16.93 6.62
CA THR A 155 -14.79 17.98 6.98
C THR A 155 -16.26 17.57 6.80
N LEU A 156 -16.53 16.51 6.04
CA LEU A 156 -17.88 16.04 5.79
C LEU A 156 -18.48 15.37 7.03
N SER A 157 -19.64 15.86 7.47
CA SER A 157 -20.28 15.43 8.73
C SER A 157 -20.71 13.97 8.72
N PHE A 158 -21.07 13.42 7.56
CA PHE A 158 -21.54 12.03 7.41
C PHE A 158 -20.42 10.99 7.41
N VAL A 159 -19.15 11.40 7.37
CA VAL A 159 -18.03 10.46 7.39
C VAL A 159 -17.81 9.98 8.83
N PRO A 160 -17.80 8.65 9.07
CA PRO A 160 -17.61 8.10 10.41
C PRO A 160 -16.18 8.36 10.90
N ILE A 161 -16.02 8.44 12.22
CA ILE A 161 -14.75 8.79 12.88
C ILE A 161 -13.56 7.94 12.41
N PRO A 162 -13.66 6.59 12.29
CA PRO A 162 -12.54 5.77 11.82
C PRO A 162 -12.06 6.14 10.40
N LEU A 163 -12.99 6.46 9.50
CA LEU A 163 -12.65 6.91 8.15
C LEU A 163 -11.99 8.30 8.15
N LYS A 164 -12.35 9.18 9.08
CA LYS A 164 -11.66 10.48 9.25
C LYS A 164 -10.20 10.29 9.66
N PHE A 165 -9.91 9.37 10.57
CA PHE A 165 -8.52 9.03 10.93
C PHE A 165 -7.75 8.45 9.74
N PHE A 166 -8.37 7.57 8.95
CA PHE A 166 -7.77 7.07 7.72
C PHE A 166 -7.44 8.20 6.74
N PHE A 167 -8.38 9.11 6.45
CA PHE A 167 -8.12 10.25 5.57
C PHE A 167 -7.07 11.21 6.12
N LEU A 168 -7.01 11.41 7.44
CA LEU A 168 -5.96 12.20 8.08
C LEU A 168 -4.58 11.56 7.88
N PHE A 169 -4.48 10.25 8.07
CA PHE A 169 -3.25 9.51 7.79
C PHE A 169 -2.83 9.66 6.32
N VAL A 170 -3.76 9.47 5.38
CA VAL A 170 -3.51 9.66 3.93
C VAL A 170 -3.04 11.10 3.66
N ALA A 171 -3.70 12.12 4.22
CA ALA A 171 -3.31 13.52 4.04
C ALA A 171 -1.88 13.79 4.54
N ILE A 172 -1.52 13.28 5.73
CA ILE A 172 -0.18 13.44 6.31
C ILE A 172 0.88 12.77 5.42
N GLN A 173 0.61 11.56 4.93
CA GLN A 173 1.55 10.83 4.05
C GLN A 173 1.76 11.57 2.72
N ASN A 174 0.69 12.09 2.12
CA ASN A 174 0.79 12.91 0.92
C ASN A 174 1.53 14.23 1.17
N LEU A 175 1.30 14.87 2.31
CA LEU A 175 1.97 16.13 2.68
C LEU A 175 3.47 15.92 2.86
N LYS A 176 3.88 14.89 3.62
CA LYS A 176 5.30 14.52 3.77
C LYS A 176 5.93 14.29 2.40
N ARG A 177 5.28 13.50 1.54
CA ARG A 177 5.81 13.24 0.21
C ARG A 177 5.95 14.51 -0.63
N TRP A 178 4.94 15.39 -0.60
CA TRP A 178 4.99 16.66 -1.31
C TRP A 178 6.14 17.53 -0.83
N GLN A 179 6.42 17.57 0.48
CA GLN A 179 7.58 18.29 1.03
C GLN A 179 8.92 17.72 0.52
N PHE A 180 9.06 16.39 0.49
CA PHE A 180 10.32 15.73 0.08
C PHE A 180 10.50 15.57 -1.44
N ARG A 181 9.53 15.94 -2.28
CA ARG A 181 9.56 15.72 -3.73
C ARG A 181 10.80 16.27 -4.44
N LYS A 182 11.27 17.46 -4.05
CA LYS A 182 12.43 18.12 -4.69
C LYS A 182 13.73 17.37 -4.35
N TYR A 183 13.82 16.85 -3.11
CA TYR A 183 14.94 16.03 -2.69
C TYR A 183 14.95 14.68 -3.42
N GLU A 184 13.80 14.03 -3.56
CA GLU A 184 13.66 12.77 -4.31
C GLU A 184 14.06 12.94 -5.78
N ALA A 185 13.64 14.04 -6.43
CA ALA A 185 14.00 14.34 -7.81
C ALA A 185 15.51 14.60 -7.99
N SER A 186 16.13 15.37 -7.10
CA SER A 186 17.58 15.63 -7.14
C SER A 186 18.41 14.36 -6.90
N PHE A 187 17.98 13.53 -5.95
CA PHE A 187 18.63 12.25 -5.66
C PHE A 187 18.54 11.28 -6.84
N ASN A 188 17.38 11.16 -7.47
CA ASN A 188 17.19 10.30 -8.64
C ASN A 188 18.04 10.75 -9.82
N LYS A 189 18.14 12.07 -10.08
CA LYS A 189 19.02 12.62 -11.13
C LYS A 189 20.49 12.29 -10.86
N PHE A 190 20.93 12.45 -9.61
CA PHE A 190 22.29 12.09 -9.19
C PHE A 190 22.58 10.59 -9.34
N MET A 191 21.59 9.73 -9.09
CA MET A 191 21.79 8.28 -9.23
C MET A 191 21.79 7.81 -10.67
N GLN A 192 20.97 8.42 -11.53
CA GLN A 192 21.00 8.12 -12.96
C GLN A 192 22.33 8.50 -13.60
N SER A 193 22.91 9.66 -13.26
CA SER A 193 24.21 10.07 -13.82
C SER A 193 25.37 9.17 -13.41
N ARG A 194 25.27 8.46 -12.28
CA ARG A 194 26.27 7.49 -11.81
C ARG A 194 26.14 6.11 -12.47
N LEU A 195 24.99 5.78 -13.05
CA LEU A 195 24.74 4.49 -13.72
C LEU A 195 25.04 4.53 -15.22
N THR A 196 25.22 5.73 -15.78
CA THR A 196 25.53 5.97 -17.21
C THR A 196 27.02 6.22 -17.49
N VAL A 197 27.87 6.10 -16.48
CA VAL A 197 29.35 6.16 -16.57
C VAL A 197 29.90 4.76 -16.38
#